data_AF-A0A2G5X8S8-F1
#
_entry.id   AF-A0A2G5X8S8-F1
#
_cell.length_a   1.000
_cell.length_b   1.000
_cell.length_c   1.000
_cell.angle_alpha   90.00
_cell.angle_beta   90.00
_cell.angle_gamma   90.00
#
_symmetry.space_group_name_H-M   'P 1'
#
loop_
_entity.id
_entity.type
_entity.pdbx_description
1 polymer ?
#
loop_
_entity_poly.entity_id
_entity_poly.type
_entity_poly.pdbx_seq_one_letter_code
_entity_poly.pdbx_strand_id
1 'polypeptide(L)'
;MNKETSSTQQIKELKEQIIAYERVIEDLSAPIIPSIVPETILVPLTGALSVGRFIHIQDKVVQRISSNNIHTVVFDFTDIGSFSVEENMGYELLSEKINELVSALQLMGTETVFVGFSPEFA
;
A
#
# COMPACT_ATOMS: atom_id res chain seq x y z
N MET A 1 39.41 -24.09 6.45
CA MET A 1 39.04 -23.07 5.45
C MET A 1 37.72 -23.32 4.72
N ASN A 2 37.15 -24.54 4.66
CA ASN A 2 35.93 -24.79 3.86
C ASN A 2 34.58 -24.45 4.55
N LYS A 3 34.55 -24.24 5.88
CA LYS A 3 33.30 -23.98 6.61
C LYS A 3 32.81 -22.54 6.49
N GLU A 4 33.71 -21.56 6.50
CA GLU A 4 33.35 -20.14 6.42
C GLU A 4 32.80 -19.77 5.05
N THR A 5 33.40 -20.26 3.96
CA THR A 5 32.91 -20.04 2.59
C THR A 5 31.51 -20.63 2.38
N SER A 6 31.21 -21.78 2.99
CA SER A 6 29.89 -22.40 2.96
C SER A 6 28.85 -21.58 3.70
N SER A 7 29.18 -21.02 4.88
CA SER A 7 28.25 -20.19 5.65
C SER A 7 27.98 -18.85 4.96
N THR A 8 29.00 -18.21 4.37
CA THR A 8 28.81 -16.96 3.62
C THR A 8 27.92 -17.16 2.39
N GLN A 9 28.12 -18.26 1.67
CA GLN A 9 27.28 -18.62 0.53
C GLN A 9 25.82 -18.86 0.95
N GLN A 10 25.62 -19.58 2.06
CA GLN A 10 24.29 -19.85 2.60
C GLN A 10 23.57 -18.58 3.09
N ILE A 11 24.29 -17.63 3.69
CA ILE A 11 23.74 -16.31 4.05
C ILE A 11 23.31 -15.54 2.80
N LYS A 12 24.08 -15.61 1.72
CA LYS A 12 23.75 -14.94 0.46
C LYS A 12 22.45 -15.51 -0.13
N GLU A 13 22.34 -16.83 -0.20
CA GLU A 13 21.15 -17.52 -0.72
C GLU A 13 19.90 -17.20 0.12
N LEU A 14 20.02 -17.18 1.45
CA LEU A 14 18.91 -16.80 2.32
C LEU A 14 18.50 -15.33 2.13
N LYS A 15 19.45 -14.42 1.93
CA LYS A 15 19.14 -13.01 1.62
C LYS A 15 18.40 -12.86 0.30
N GLU A 16 18.82 -13.59 -0.73
CA GLU A 16 18.14 -13.60 -2.03
C GLU A 16 16.70 -14.14 -1.91
N GLN A 17 16.49 -15.18 -1.11
CA GLN A 17 15.13 -15.70 -0.83
C GLN A 17 14.27 -14.70 -0.07
N ILE A 18 14.82 -14.01 0.94
CA ILE A 18 14.09 -12.97 1.68
C ILE A 18 13.62 -11.87 0.73
N ILE A 19 14.51 -11.35 -0.13
CA ILE A 19 14.16 -10.31 -1.11
C ILE A 19 13.07 -10.81 -2.07
N ALA A 20 13.14 -12.07 -2.50
CA ALA A 20 12.12 -12.65 -3.37
C ALA A 20 10.75 -12.73 -2.66
N TYR A 21 10.72 -13.13 -1.39
CA TYR A 21 9.47 -13.18 -0.62
C TYR A 21 8.92 -11.80 -0.30
N GLU A 22 9.78 -10.83 0.03
CA GLU A 22 9.37 -9.43 0.24
C GLU A 22 8.67 -8.87 -0.99
N ARG A 23 9.21 -9.10 -2.21
CA ARG A 23 8.56 -8.68 -3.46
C ARG A 23 7.20 -9.33 -3.67
N VAL A 24 7.08 -10.64 -3.39
CA VAL A 24 5.79 -11.34 -3.51
C VAL A 24 4.78 -10.75 -2.52
N ILE A 25 5.20 -10.44 -1.29
CA ILE A 25 4.35 -9.81 -0.28
C ILE A 25 3.93 -8.41 -0.72
N GLU A 26 4.84 -7.61 -1.29
CA GLU A 26 4.54 -6.30 -1.86
C GLU A 26 3.56 -6.39 -3.04
N ASP A 27 3.71 -7.37 -3.93
CA ASP A 27 2.77 -7.61 -5.02
C ASP A 27 1.39 -8.04 -4.53
N LEU A 28 1.30 -8.72 -3.40
CA LEU A 28 0.04 -9.04 -2.72
C LEU A 28 -0.50 -7.88 -1.88
N SER A 29 0.32 -6.85 -1.62
CA SER A 29 -0.08 -5.70 -0.83
C SER A 29 -1.03 -4.79 -1.64
N ALA A 30 -2.10 -4.32 -0.98
CA ALA A 30 -3.33 -3.72 -1.53
C ALA A 30 -4.20 -4.64 -2.38
N PRO A 31 -5.07 -5.44 -1.73
CA PRO A 31 -6.17 -6.07 -2.44
C PRO A 31 -7.16 -5.00 -2.91
N ILE A 32 -7.51 -4.98 -4.19
CA ILE A 32 -8.63 -4.16 -4.69
C ILE A 32 -9.86 -5.05 -4.76
N ILE A 33 -10.83 -4.80 -3.89
CA ILE A 33 -12.04 -5.61 -3.74
C ILE A 33 -13.19 -4.91 -4.46
N PRO A 34 -13.83 -5.55 -5.46
CA PRO A 34 -15.06 -5.01 -6.07
C PRO A 34 -16.18 -4.92 -5.04
N SER A 35 -16.89 -3.80 -5.01
CA SER A 35 -18.04 -3.62 -4.12
C SER A 35 -19.32 -4.21 -4.71
N ILE A 36 -20.29 -4.51 -3.85
CA ILE A 36 -21.69 -4.75 -4.26
C ILE A 36 -22.38 -3.45 -4.71
N VAL A 37 -21.86 -2.30 -4.28
CA VAL A 37 -22.30 -0.98 -4.74
C VAL A 37 -21.76 -0.76 -6.15
N PRO A 38 -22.59 -0.38 -7.13
CA PRO A 38 -22.14 -0.14 -8.50
C PRO A 38 -20.96 0.82 -8.57
N GLU A 39 -20.04 0.55 -9.51
CA GLU A 39 -18.94 1.47 -9.87
C GLU A 39 -18.06 1.86 -8.67
N THR A 40 -18.04 1.00 -7.65
CA THR A 40 -17.34 1.24 -6.38
C THR A 40 -16.32 0.14 -6.10
N ILE A 41 -15.15 0.50 -5.61
CA ILE A 41 -14.14 -0.45 -5.10
C ILE A 41 -13.73 -0.13 -3.67
N LEU A 42 -13.31 -1.16 -2.94
CA LEU A 42 -12.74 -1.08 -1.60
C LEU A 42 -11.24 -1.41 -1.66
N VAL A 43 -10.43 -0.57 -1.01
CA VAL A 43 -8.99 -0.72 -0.86
C VAL A 43 -8.68 -0.75 0.65
N PRO A 44 -8.64 -1.94 1.27
CA PRO A 44 -8.30 -2.06 2.67
C PRO A 44 -6.79 -1.93 2.85
N LEU A 45 -6.41 -1.03 3.74
CA LEU A 45 -5.05 -0.77 4.13
C LEU A 45 -4.83 -1.41 5.51
N THR A 46 -4.26 -2.60 5.52
CA THR A 46 -4.03 -3.36 6.76
C THR A 46 -2.54 -3.41 7.11
N GLY A 47 -2.18 -3.39 8.38
CA GLY A 47 -0.80 -3.54 8.85
C GLY A 47 0.07 -2.30 8.61
N ALA A 48 1.38 -2.47 8.61
CA ALA A 48 2.32 -1.34 8.53
C ALA A 48 2.22 -0.58 7.20
N LEU A 49 2.03 0.74 7.26
CA LEU A 49 1.91 1.60 6.07
C LEU A 49 3.15 2.48 5.91
N SER A 50 4.12 1.99 5.15
CA SER A 50 5.25 2.79 4.69
C SER A 50 4.87 3.62 3.46
N VAL A 51 5.65 4.67 3.19
CA VAL A 51 5.49 5.50 1.98
C VAL A 51 5.65 4.67 0.70
N GLY A 52 6.67 3.81 0.65
CA GLY A 52 6.91 2.95 -0.52
C GLY A 52 5.73 2.02 -0.79
N ARG A 53 5.13 1.45 0.26
CA ARG A 53 3.89 0.68 0.13
C ARG A 53 2.78 1.55 -0.42
N PHE A 54 2.53 2.73 0.16
CA PHE A 54 1.46 3.61 -0.30
C PHE A 54 1.58 4.00 -1.79
N ILE A 55 2.78 4.28 -2.29
CA ILE A 55 3.03 4.56 -3.71
C ILE A 55 2.63 3.36 -4.59
N HIS A 56 3.00 2.15 -4.20
CA HIS A 56 2.60 0.93 -4.94
C HIS A 56 1.08 0.72 -4.96
N ILE A 57 0.41 1.05 -3.85
CA ILE A 57 -1.06 1.01 -3.76
C ILE A 57 -1.67 2.05 -4.71
N GLN A 58 -1.15 3.28 -4.70
CA GLN A 58 -1.58 4.36 -5.58
C GLN A 58 -1.50 3.93 -7.06
N ASP A 59 -0.36 3.38 -7.49
CA ASP A 59 -0.17 2.93 -8.87
C ASP A 59 -1.20 1.87 -9.28
N LYS A 60 -1.45 0.87 -8.42
CA LYS A 60 -2.46 -0.16 -8.68
C LYS A 60 -3.87 0.40 -8.77
N VAL A 61 -4.24 1.32 -7.88
CA VAL A 61 -5.57 1.92 -7.84
C VAL A 61 -5.80 2.77 -9.09
N VAL A 62 -4.85 3.63 -9.46
CA VAL A 62 -4.93 4.45 -10.69
C VAL A 62 -5.07 3.58 -11.93
N GLN A 63 -4.24 2.52 -12.07
CA GLN A 63 -4.35 1.59 -13.20
C GLN A 63 -5.71 0.88 -13.24
N ARG A 64 -6.24 0.48 -12.08
CA ARG A 64 -7.53 -0.20 -12.00
C ARG A 64 -8.68 0.72 -12.39
N ILE A 65 -8.68 1.97 -11.93
CA ILE A 65 -9.69 2.97 -12.28
C ILE A 65 -9.59 3.32 -13.77
N SER A 66 -8.39 3.47 -14.32
CA SER A 66 -8.25 3.76 -15.76
C SER A 66 -8.78 2.64 -16.65
N SER A 67 -8.86 1.41 -16.16
CA SER A 67 -9.26 0.23 -16.94
C SER A 67 -10.74 -0.12 -16.80
N ASN A 68 -11.48 0.54 -15.90
CA ASN A 68 -12.84 0.17 -15.52
C ASN A 68 -13.70 1.42 -15.27
N ASN A 69 -15.03 1.32 -15.41
CA ASN A 69 -15.91 2.42 -15.02
C ASN A 69 -16.07 2.42 -13.48
N ILE A 70 -15.14 3.07 -12.79
CA ILE A 70 -15.16 3.24 -11.34
C ILE A 70 -15.41 4.72 -11.06
N HIS A 71 -16.40 5.02 -10.24
CA HIS A 71 -16.76 6.37 -9.82
C HIS A 71 -16.53 6.60 -8.34
N THR A 72 -16.33 5.55 -7.54
CA THR A 72 -16.04 5.68 -6.11
C THR A 72 -14.98 4.69 -5.66
N VAL A 73 -14.03 5.18 -4.85
CA VAL A 73 -13.03 4.36 -4.18
C VAL A 73 -13.12 4.60 -2.68
N VAL A 74 -13.25 3.52 -1.91
CA VAL A 74 -13.21 3.56 -0.45
C VAL A 74 -11.87 3.02 0.02
N PHE A 75 -11.08 3.85 0.70
CA PHE A 75 -9.87 3.43 1.38
C PHE A 75 -10.19 3.18 2.86
N ASP A 76 -9.93 1.96 3.33
CA ASP A 76 -10.20 1.55 4.71
C ASP A 76 -8.91 1.46 5.53
N PHE A 77 -8.80 2.31 6.55
CA PHE A 77 -7.64 2.46 7.43
C PHE A 77 -7.80 1.73 8.78
N THR A 78 -8.87 0.94 8.97
CA THR A 78 -9.24 0.36 10.28
C THR A 78 -8.09 -0.38 10.99
N ASP A 79 -7.20 -1.03 10.24
CA ASP A 79 -6.08 -1.82 10.77
C ASP A 79 -4.70 -1.17 10.58
N ILE A 80 -4.63 0.16 10.40
CA ILE A 80 -3.38 0.92 10.44
C ILE A 80 -3.18 1.51 11.84
N GLY A 81 -2.32 0.88 12.66
CA GLY A 81 -2.00 1.39 14.00
C GLY A 81 -1.07 2.62 13.99
N SER A 82 -1.05 3.40 15.08
CA SER A 82 -0.22 4.61 15.25
C SER A 82 1.31 4.39 15.17
N PHE A 83 1.78 3.17 15.43
CA PHE A 83 3.19 2.76 15.31
C PHE A 83 3.63 2.39 13.88
N SER A 84 2.73 2.54 12.90
CA SER A 84 2.89 1.96 11.55
C SER A 84 3.44 2.91 10.50
N VAL A 85 3.50 4.20 10.81
CA VAL A 85 4.05 5.24 9.93
C VAL A 85 5.43 5.58 10.46
N GLU A 86 6.47 5.33 9.67
CA GLU A 86 7.86 5.43 10.10
C GLU A 86 8.18 6.79 10.77
N GLU A 87 8.60 6.74 12.03
CA GLU A 87 8.68 7.85 13.01
C GLU A 87 9.54 9.06 12.58
N ASN A 88 10.39 8.92 11.56
CA ASN A 88 11.40 9.95 11.25
C ASN A 88 11.01 10.90 10.10
N MET A 89 10.09 10.51 9.20
CA MET A 89 9.66 11.33 8.04
C MET A 89 8.23 11.04 7.55
N GLY A 90 7.54 10.02 8.10
CA GLY A 90 6.46 9.33 7.38
C GLY A 90 5.14 10.08 7.21
N TYR A 91 4.70 10.90 8.17
CA TYR A 91 3.34 11.49 8.12
C TYR A 91 3.19 12.63 7.11
N GLU A 92 4.19 13.51 6.98
CA GLU A 92 4.14 14.64 6.04
C GLU A 92 4.16 14.15 4.59
N LEU A 93 5.11 13.27 4.27
CA LEU A 93 5.22 12.68 2.93
C LEU A 93 4.01 11.79 2.61
N LEU A 94 3.49 11.02 3.58
CA LEU A 94 2.27 10.25 3.39
C LEU A 94 1.06 11.15 3.09
N SER A 95 0.94 12.27 3.80
CA SER A 95 -0.13 13.25 3.58
C SER A 95 -0.03 13.89 2.19
N GLU A 96 1.18 14.25 1.75
CA GLU A 96 1.45 14.72 0.39
C GLU A 96 0.99 13.67 -0.65
N LYS A 97 1.39 12.41 -0.48
CA LYS A 97 1.00 11.33 -1.39
C LYS A 97 -0.50 11.03 -1.39
N ILE A 98 -1.17 11.12 -0.24
CA ILE A 98 -2.63 11.03 -0.17
C ILE A 98 -3.27 12.15 -1.00
N ASN A 99 -2.80 13.40 -0.86
CA ASN A 99 -3.34 14.53 -1.63
C ASN A 99 -3.10 14.40 -3.13
N GLU A 100 -1.92 13.93 -3.54
CA GLU A 100 -1.61 13.63 -4.95
C GLU A 100 -2.57 12.57 -5.51
N LEU A 101 -2.80 11.48 -4.77
CA LEU A 101 -3.74 10.43 -5.14
C LEU A 101 -5.16 10.96 -5.30
N VAL A 102 -5.68 11.66 -4.29
CA VAL A 102 -7.04 12.25 -4.34
C VAL A 102 -7.19 13.16 -5.56
N SER A 103 -6.19 14.01 -5.82
CA SER A 103 -6.20 14.91 -6.98
C SER A 103 -6.23 14.14 -8.30
N ALA A 104 -5.42 13.09 -8.42
CA ALA A 104 -5.38 12.24 -9.61
C ALA A 104 -6.74 11.54 -9.83
N LEU A 105 -7.32 10.95 -8.78
CA LEU A 105 -8.61 10.26 -8.88
C LEU A 105 -9.76 11.22 -9.21
N GLN A 106 -9.74 12.43 -8.64
CA GLN A 106 -10.72 13.46 -8.95
C GLN A 106 -10.64 13.90 -10.42
N LEU A 107 -9.43 14.03 -11.00
CA LEU A 107 -9.24 14.32 -12.42
C LEU A 107 -9.77 13.20 -13.33
N MET A 108 -9.79 11.95 -12.83
CA MET A 108 -10.37 10.80 -13.51
C MET A 108 -11.89 10.67 -13.30
N GLY A 109 -12.52 11.61 -12.60
CA GLY A 109 -13.95 11.57 -12.29
C GLY A 109 -14.33 10.52 -11.24
N THR A 110 -13.38 10.15 -10.37
CA THR A 110 -13.58 9.19 -9.28
C THR A 110 -13.56 9.89 -7.92
N GLU A 111 -14.63 9.69 -7.14
CA GLU A 111 -14.73 10.15 -5.76
C GLU A 111 -13.90 9.26 -4.83
N THR A 112 -13.17 9.87 -3.90
CA THR A 112 -12.35 9.17 -2.92
C THR A 112 -12.95 9.33 -1.53
N VAL A 113 -13.19 8.22 -0.84
CA VAL A 113 -13.72 8.18 0.52
C VAL A 113 -12.71 7.47 1.43
N PHE A 114 -12.34 8.10 2.53
CA PHE A 114 -11.49 7.50 3.55
C PHE A 114 -12.33 7.10 4.77
N VAL A 115 -12.15 5.88 5.27
CA VAL A 115 -12.84 5.35 6.45
C VAL A 115 -11.85 4.66 7.38
N GLY A 116 -12.27 4.40 8.63
CA GLY A 116 -11.48 3.57 9.54
C GLY A 116 -10.29 4.27 10.21
N PHE A 117 -10.19 5.59 10.16
CA PHE A 117 -9.17 6.31 10.94
C PHE A 117 -9.40 6.13 12.43
N SER A 118 -8.35 5.74 13.16
CA SER A 118 -8.38 5.76 14.61
C SER A 118 -8.31 7.20 15.14
N PRO A 119 -8.84 7.49 16.34
CA PRO A 119 -8.75 8.82 16.94
C PRO A 119 -7.31 9.32 17.14
N GLU A 120 -6.32 8.43 17.22
CA GLU A 120 -4.90 8.80 17.29
C GLU A 120 -4.33 9.23 15.93
N PHE A 121 -5.02 8.93 14.84
CA PHE A 121 -4.62 9.25 13.47
C PHE A 121 -5.40 10.44 12.87
N ALA A 122 -6.61 10.71 13.37
CA ALA A 122 -7.52 11.77 12.91
C ALA A 122 -7.26 13.13 13.60
#